data_AF-A0A950HX88-F1
#
_entry.id   AF-A0A950HX88-F1
#
_cell.length_a   1.000
_cell.length_b   1.000
_cell.length_c   1.000
_cell.angle_alpha   90.00
_cell.angle_beta   90.00
_cell.angle_gamma   90.00
#
_symmetry.space_group_name_H-M   'P 1'
#
loop_
_entity.id
_entity.type
_entity.pdbx_description
1 polymer ?
#
loop_
_entity_poly.entity_id
_entity_poly.type
_entity_poly.pdbx_seq_one_letter_code
_entity_poly.pdbx_strand_id
1 'polypeptide(L)'
;LKLEQCIFCGFCERFACPHFAKASPQTIILPVLLKNPNYELRARCEVLRINLDSTGKKATGVTYVDDAGQEFEQPAEMVFITAFPLNNVRTLLLSGIGKPYDPRTGEGVVGRNYSYQTTGGPTVFMDEGININPFMSSGAPGTMIDDFGGDNFDHSNLGFIGGQYVGSIMTGGRPIEFHPTPPGTPAWGLEWKKAVARHYNHTILIQQHGTSQPSRLNYLDLDPTYKDAWGQPLLRMTFDFPENDIRMSQYIADKVVEIGRAMGGKIVVRGGTKRPYVTTVYQSTHNAGGAVMGDDPKTSVVNRYQQCWDVPNVFSLGASSFPQNITYNYTVTIGALTLWALDAIKSQYLKAPGPMVHT
;
A
#
# COMPACT_ATOMS: atom_id res chain seq x y z
N LEU A 1 -3.80 -26.38 8.53
CA LEU A 1 -3.02 -25.19 8.14
C LEU A 1 -2.20 -24.75 9.35
N LYS A 2 -0.89 -24.94 9.32
CA LYS A 2 0.07 -24.54 10.36
C LYS A 2 1.23 -23.83 9.66
N LEU A 3 1.86 -22.88 10.34
CA LEU A 3 3.08 -22.24 9.84
C LEU A 3 4.23 -23.24 9.88
N GLU A 4 4.90 -23.43 8.74
CA GLU A 4 6.03 -24.36 8.59
C GLU A 4 7.36 -23.61 8.42
N GLN A 5 8.46 -24.36 8.44
CA GLN A 5 9.80 -23.81 8.21
C GLN A 5 10.00 -23.44 6.73
N CYS A 6 10.70 -22.33 6.49
CA CYS A 6 11.03 -21.89 5.14
C CYS A 6 12.09 -22.80 4.52
N ILE A 7 11.81 -23.32 3.32
CA ILE A 7 12.75 -24.14 2.55
C ILE A 7 13.48 -23.36 1.44
N PHE A 8 13.39 -22.02 1.47
CA PHE A 8 14.04 -21.14 0.48
C PHE A 8 13.67 -21.44 -0.97
N CYS A 9 12.40 -21.78 -1.25
CA CYS A 9 11.94 -22.15 -2.59
C CYS A 9 11.99 -21.01 -3.65
N GLY A 10 12.38 -19.79 -3.28
CA GLY A 10 12.49 -18.64 -4.20
C GLY A 10 11.17 -17.93 -4.53
N PHE A 11 10.02 -18.47 -4.15
CA PHE A 11 8.70 -17.93 -4.52
C PHE A 11 7.94 -17.38 -3.31
N CYS A 12 8.05 -16.07 -3.05
CA CYS A 12 7.36 -15.42 -1.92
C CYS A 12 6.50 -14.22 -2.30
N GLU A 13 7.03 -13.22 -3.00
CA GLU A 13 6.35 -11.92 -3.22
C GLU A 13 4.96 -12.08 -3.88
N ARG A 14 4.91 -12.49 -5.17
CA ARG A 14 3.67 -12.53 -5.98
C ARG A 14 2.89 -13.84 -5.88
N PHE A 15 3.38 -14.79 -5.09
CA PHE A 15 2.85 -16.16 -5.06
C PHE A 15 2.36 -16.55 -3.68
N ALA A 16 1.39 -17.45 -3.62
CA ALA A 16 1.11 -18.19 -2.40
C ALA A 16 2.34 -19.04 -2.05
N CYS A 17 2.65 -19.18 -0.75
CA CYS A 17 3.72 -20.05 -0.32
C CYS A 17 3.21 -21.51 -0.33
N PRO A 18 3.75 -22.39 -1.19
CA PRO A 18 3.26 -23.77 -1.28
C PRO A 18 3.60 -24.60 -0.02
N HIS A 19 4.57 -24.14 0.78
CA HIS A 19 5.00 -24.81 2.01
C HIS A 19 4.35 -24.24 3.27
N PHE A 20 3.44 -23.28 3.17
CA PHE A 20 2.86 -22.60 4.34
C PHE A 20 3.92 -21.99 5.29
N ALA A 21 5.07 -21.57 4.75
CA ALA A 21 6.15 -20.95 5.53
C ALA A 21 6.09 -19.41 5.54
N LYS A 22 5.29 -18.79 4.66
CA LYS A 22 5.08 -17.34 4.62
C LYS A 22 3.96 -16.95 5.58
N ALA A 23 4.28 -16.12 6.57
CA ALA A 23 3.28 -15.53 7.45
C ALA A 23 2.27 -14.70 6.63
N SER A 24 1.00 -15.07 6.75
CA SER A 24 -0.11 -14.48 6.01
C SER A 24 -1.43 -14.88 6.68
N PRO A 25 -2.52 -14.10 6.56
CA PRO A 25 -3.77 -14.40 7.27
C PRO A 25 -4.29 -15.82 7.03
N GLN A 26 -4.15 -16.36 5.82
CA GLN A 26 -4.55 -17.73 5.50
C GLN A 26 -3.73 -18.81 6.25
N THR A 27 -2.47 -18.51 6.55
CA THR A 27 -1.57 -19.48 7.21
C THR A 27 -1.61 -19.36 8.73
N ILE A 28 -1.71 -18.14 9.27
CA ILE A 28 -1.55 -17.89 10.72
C ILE A 28 -2.81 -17.38 11.44
N ILE A 29 -3.83 -16.90 10.73
CA ILE A 29 -5.05 -16.34 11.34
C ILE A 29 -6.28 -17.24 11.08
N LEU A 30 -6.62 -17.50 9.81
CA LEU A 30 -7.78 -18.31 9.44
C LEU A 30 -7.83 -19.69 10.11
N PRO A 31 -6.73 -20.43 10.29
CA PRO A 31 -6.79 -21.76 10.91
C PRO A 31 -7.20 -21.72 12.39
N VAL A 32 -7.02 -20.59 13.06
CA VAL A 32 -7.48 -20.35 14.43
C VAL A 32 -8.93 -19.85 14.40
N LEU A 33 -9.25 -18.88 13.54
CA LEU A 33 -10.60 -18.31 13.46
C LEU A 33 -11.66 -19.34 13.04
N LEU A 34 -11.36 -20.19 12.05
CA LEU A 34 -12.31 -21.21 11.56
C LEU A 34 -12.67 -22.28 12.60
N LYS A 35 -11.92 -22.36 13.72
CA LYS A 35 -12.25 -23.25 14.84
C LYS A 35 -13.14 -22.58 15.88
N ASN A 36 -13.32 -21.27 15.81
CA ASN A 36 -14.15 -20.53 16.75
C ASN A 36 -15.63 -20.66 16.33
N PRO A 37 -16.51 -21.23 17.16
CA PRO A 37 -17.93 -21.40 16.82
C PRO A 37 -18.67 -20.06 16.64
N ASN A 38 -18.11 -18.95 17.14
CA ASN A 38 -18.68 -17.61 17.01
C ASN A 38 -18.13 -16.83 15.80
N TYR A 39 -17.39 -17.50 14.90
CA TYR A 39 -16.82 -16.88 13.71
C TYR A 39 -17.50 -17.41 12.45
N GLU A 40 -17.87 -16.50 11.56
CA GLU A 40 -18.39 -16.81 10.23
C GLU A 40 -17.57 -16.08 9.17
N LEU A 41 -17.27 -16.77 8.07
CA LEU A 41 -16.66 -16.20 6.87
C LEU A 41 -17.61 -16.34 5.68
N ARG A 42 -18.16 -15.22 5.21
CA ARG A 42 -18.95 -15.17 3.97
C ARG A 42 -18.07 -14.66 2.83
N ALA A 43 -17.59 -15.58 2.00
CA ALA A 43 -16.81 -15.25 0.81
C ALA A 43 -17.75 -14.86 -0.36
N ARG A 44 -17.18 -14.21 -1.38
CA ARG A 44 -17.91 -13.76 -2.58
C ARG A 44 -19.10 -12.83 -2.24
N CYS A 45 -18.89 -11.98 -1.24
CA CYS A 45 -19.81 -10.94 -0.84
C CYS A 45 -19.11 -9.58 -0.97
N GLU A 46 -19.83 -8.57 -1.48
CA GLU A 46 -19.36 -7.19 -1.56
C GLU A 46 -20.23 -6.28 -0.70
N VAL A 47 -19.63 -5.59 0.28
CA VAL A 47 -20.36 -4.60 1.10
C VAL A 47 -20.61 -3.36 0.27
N LEU A 48 -21.88 -3.03 0.07
CA LEU A 48 -22.33 -1.87 -0.71
C LEU A 48 -22.29 -0.58 0.12
N ARG A 49 -22.67 -0.66 1.41
CA ARG A 49 -22.70 0.46 2.36
C ARG A 49 -22.81 -0.03 3.81
N ILE A 50 -22.41 0.84 4.73
CA ILE A 50 -22.73 0.74 6.16
C ILE A 50 -24.07 1.43 6.38
N ASN A 51 -24.99 0.74 7.04
CA ASN A 51 -26.31 1.28 7.36
C ASN A 51 -26.21 2.12 8.63
N LEU A 52 -26.76 3.33 8.60
CA LEU A 52 -26.79 4.24 9.74
C LEU A 52 -28.22 4.36 10.28
N ASP A 53 -28.34 4.68 11.56
CA ASP A 53 -29.61 5.06 12.16
C ASP A 53 -30.11 6.41 11.59
N SER A 54 -31.34 6.80 11.98
CA SER A 54 -31.95 8.05 11.51
C SER A 54 -31.20 9.32 11.92
N THR A 55 -30.29 9.24 12.90
CA THR A 55 -29.46 10.36 13.34
C THR A 55 -28.17 10.47 12.51
N GLY A 56 -27.78 9.41 11.81
CA GLY A 56 -26.50 9.30 11.13
C GLY A 56 -25.30 9.16 12.08
N LYS A 57 -25.53 8.93 13.38
CA LYS A 57 -24.47 8.88 14.41
C LYS A 57 -24.17 7.48 14.93
N LYS A 58 -24.91 6.47 14.49
CA LYS A 58 -24.68 5.07 14.85
C LYS A 58 -24.88 4.16 13.64
N ALA A 59 -23.92 3.28 13.39
CA ALA A 59 -24.11 2.19 12.44
C ALA A 59 -25.03 1.12 13.02
N THR A 60 -25.96 0.60 12.23
CA THR A 60 -26.90 -0.46 12.60
C THR A 60 -26.55 -1.81 11.97
N GLY A 61 -25.69 -1.80 10.95
CA GLY A 61 -25.29 -2.99 10.20
C GLY A 61 -24.62 -2.63 8.88
N VAL A 62 -24.57 -3.60 7.97
CA VAL A 62 -24.09 -3.41 6.60
C VAL A 62 -25.09 -3.98 5.60
N THR A 63 -25.18 -3.34 4.44
CA THR A 63 -25.81 -3.93 3.26
C THR A 63 -24.72 -4.50 2.36
N TYR A 64 -24.89 -5.75 1.93
CA TYR A 64 -23.96 -6.42 1.01
C TYR A 64 -24.70 -7.19 -0.07
N VAL A 65 -24.00 -7.50 -1.16
CA VAL A 65 -24.48 -8.32 -2.26
C VAL A 65 -23.65 -9.60 -2.37
N ASP A 66 -24.27 -10.72 -2.70
CA ASP A 66 -23.58 -12.00 -2.96
C ASP A 66 -23.20 -12.21 -4.43
N ASP A 67 -22.66 -13.38 -4.78
CA ASP A 67 -22.29 -13.73 -6.16
C ASP A 67 -23.48 -13.98 -7.09
N ALA A 68 -24.69 -14.16 -6.54
CA ALA A 68 -25.93 -14.25 -7.29
C ALA A 68 -26.57 -12.86 -7.54
N GLY A 69 -25.99 -11.79 -6.99
CA GLY A 69 -26.53 -10.43 -7.09
C GLY A 69 -27.67 -10.16 -6.11
N GLN A 70 -27.86 -10.99 -5.08
CA GLN A 70 -28.88 -10.79 -4.07
C GLN A 70 -28.39 -9.86 -2.95
N GLU A 71 -29.18 -8.83 -2.62
CA GLU A 71 -28.90 -7.89 -1.53
C GLU A 71 -29.35 -8.45 -0.18
N PHE A 72 -28.50 -8.30 0.83
CA PHE A 72 -28.75 -8.69 2.22
C PHE A 72 -28.41 -7.55 3.17
N GLU A 73 -29.11 -7.52 4.30
CA GLU A 73 -28.77 -6.70 5.45
C GLU A 73 -28.22 -7.58 6.58
N GLN A 74 -27.07 -7.20 7.12
CA GLN A 74 -26.47 -7.84 8.29
C GLN A 74 -26.39 -6.82 9.44
N PRO A 75 -27.27 -6.93 10.45
CA PRO A 75 -27.21 -6.10 11.65
C PRO A 75 -25.89 -6.30 12.40
N ALA A 76 -25.37 -5.23 12.98
CA ALA A 76 -24.13 -5.23 13.76
C ALA A 76 -24.11 -4.14 14.84
N GLU A 77 -23.58 -4.45 16.01
CA GLU A 77 -23.37 -3.47 17.08
C GLU A 77 -22.10 -2.62 16.85
N MET A 78 -21.10 -3.21 16.18
CA MET A 78 -19.83 -2.58 15.80
C MET A 78 -19.49 -2.97 14.36
N VAL A 79 -18.92 -2.04 13.60
CA VAL A 79 -18.48 -2.28 12.23
C VAL A 79 -16.99 -1.96 12.10
N PHE A 80 -16.24 -2.89 11.53
CA PHE A 80 -14.81 -2.73 11.24
C PHE A 80 -14.60 -2.72 9.72
N ILE A 81 -14.14 -1.60 9.19
CA ILE A 81 -13.75 -1.46 7.79
C ILE A 81 -12.27 -1.86 7.69
N THR A 82 -12.02 -3.05 7.13
CA THR A 82 -10.68 -3.64 7.01
C THR A 82 -10.35 -4.04 5.57
N ALA A 83 -10.89 -3.30 4.61
CA ALA A 83 -10.62 -3.51 3.19
C ALA A 83 -9.28 -2.87 2.79
N PHE A 84 -8.96 -2.92 1.50
CA PHE A 84 -7.83 -2.17 0.96
C PHE A 84 -8.06 -0.65 1.14
N PRO A 85 -7.03 0.19 1.37
CA PRO A 85 -7.19 1.61 1.69
C PRO A 85 -8.14 2.39 0.78
N LEU A 86 -8.07 2.15 -0.53
CA LEU A 86 -8.97 2.77 -1.50
C LEU A 86 -10.43 2.38 -1.24
N ASN A 87 -10.69 1.10 -0.95
CA ASN A 87 -12.03 0.61 -0.66
C ASN A 87 -12.53 1.05 0.71
N ASN A 88 -11.67 1.23 1.71
CA ASN A 88 -12.08 1.84 2.98
C ASN A 88 -12.66 3.24 2.75
N VAL A 89 -11.96 4.05 1.95
CA VAL A 89 -12.40 5.41 1.60
C VAL A 89 -13.70 5.37 0.81
N ARG A 90 -13.80 4.49 -0.20
CA ARG A 90 -15.02 4.30 -0.98
C ARG A 90 -16.21 3.91 -0.11
N THR A 91 -16.04 2.95 0.80
CA THR A 91 -17.09 2.50 1.72
C THR A 91 -17.55 3.64 2.62
N LEU A 92 -16.64 4.45 3.17
CA LEU A 92 -17.00 5.62 3.98
C LEU A 92 -17.82 6.63 3.18
N LEU A 93 -17.39 6.96 1.95
CA LEU A 93 -18.11 7.88 1.05
C LEU A 93 -19.51 7.36 0.68
N LEU A 94 -19.63 6.09 0.29
CA LEU A 94 -20.90 5.46 -0.06
C LEU A 94 -21.86 5.33 1.14
N SER A 95 -21.32 5.31 2.35
CA SER A 95 -22.10 5.20 3.59
C SER A 95 -22.44 6.56 4.21
N GLY A 96 -21.97 7.67 3.63
CA GLY A 96 -22.18 9.01 4.19
C GLY A 96 -21.47 9.25 5.53
N ILE A 97 -20.38 8.50 5.81
CA ILE A 97 -19.62 8.65 7.06
C ILE A 97 -18.45 9.60 6.81
N GLY A 98 -18.50 10.78 7.42
CA GLY A 98 -17.53 11.84 7.20
C GLY A 98 -17.84 12.72 6.00
N LYS A 99 -17.45 14.00 6.07
CA LYS A 99 -17.61 14.94 4.96
C LYS A 99 -16.63 14.59 3.82
N PRO A 100 -17.10 14.33 2.58
CA PRO A 100 -16.22 14.17 1.42
C PRO A 100 -15.33 15.40 1.23
N TYR A 101 -14.07 15.17 0.86
CA TYR A 101 -13.12 16.23 0.60
C TYR A 101 -13.46 16.99 -0.68
N ASP A 102 -13.47 18.32 -0.58
CA ASP A 102 -13.61 19.22 -1.72
C ASP A 102 -12.27 19.95 -1.96
N PRO A 103 -11.56 19.66 -3.06
CA PRO A 103 -10.27 20.28 -3.35
C PRO A 103 -10.36 21.79 -3.65
N ARG A 104 -11.55 22.33 -3.94
CA ARG A 104 -11.75 23.77 -4.23
C ARG A 104 -11.79 24.59 -2.94
N THR A 105 -12.42 24.06 -1.90
CA THR A 105 -12.56 24.72 -0.60
C THR A 105 -11.51 24.26 0.40
N GLY A 106 -10.94 23.07 0.20
CA GLY A 106 -10.03 22.41 1.16
C GLY A 106 -10.76 21.82 2.38
N GLU A 107 -12.10 21.79 2.34
CA GLU A 107 -12.94 21.25 3.40
C GLU A 107 -13.23 19.76 3.20
N GLY A 108 -13.63 19.09 4.28
CA GLY A 108 -13.90 17.65 4.29
C GLY A 108 -12.68 16.83 4.72
N VAL A 109 -12.95 15.61 5.17
CA VAL A 109 -11.96 14.72 5.80
C VAL A 109 -11.83 13.39 5.09
N VAL A 110 -12.86 12.94 4.38
CA VAL A 110 -12.84 11.66 3.63
C VAL A 110 -12.37 11.92 2.21
N GLY A 111 -11.31 11.22 1.80
CA GLY A 111 -10.68 11.34 0.48
C GLY A 111 -9.44 12.21 0.43
N ARG A 112 -9.20 13.06 1.43
CA ARG A 112 -8.02 13.95 1.47
C ARG A 112 -6.73 13.21 1.83
N ASN A 113 -5.60 13.87 1.61
CA ASN A 113 -4.26 13.39 2.00
C ASN A 113 -3.95 12.00 1.42
N TYR A 114 -4.52 11.67 0.25
CA TYR A 114 -4.15 10.45 -0.44
C TYR A 114 -2.68 10.54 -0.84
N SER A 115 -1.93 9.51 -0.52
CA SER A 115 -0.50 9.40 -0.81
C SER A 115 -0.17 8.02 -1.32
N TYR A 116 0.94 7.93 -2.01
CA TYR A 116 1.44 6.72 -2.65
C TYR A 116 2.88 6.47 -2.19
N GLN A 117 3.62 5.58 -2.83
CA GLN A 117 5.05 5.44 -2.60
C GLN A 117 5.83 5.90 -3.85
N THR A 118 6.84 6.73 -3.66
CA THR A 118 7.79 6.99 -4.75
C THR A 118 8.64 5.75 -4.94
N THR A 119 8.75 5.29 -6.19
CA THR A 119 9.61 4.15 -6.53
C THR A 119 10.53 4.50 -7.67
N GLY A 120 11.67 3.83 -7.68
CA GLY A 120 12.63 3.83 -8.77
C GLY A 120 13.42 2.53 -8.70
N GLY A 121 14.02 2.14 -9.81
CA GLY A 121 14.85 0.94 -9.81
C GLY A 121 15.95 1.03 -10.84
N PRO A 122 17.17 1.42 -10.46
CA PRO A 122 18.30 1.36 -11.36
C PRO A 122 18.66 -0.09 -11.67
N THR A 123 18.95 -0.34 -12.94
CA THR A 123 19.46 -1.63 -13.41
C THR A 123 20.96 -1.50 -13.62
N VAL A 124 21.73 -2.36 -12.96
CA VAL A 124 23.18 -2.40 -13.07
C VAL A 124 23.59 -3.64 -13.86
N PHE A 125 24.18 -3.43 -15.03
CA PHE A 125 24.79 -4.49 -15.83
C PHE A 125 26.26 -4.61 -15.46
N MET A 126 26.64 -5.77 -14.96
CA MET A 126 27.99 -6.10 -14.54
C MET A 126 28.81 -6.62 -15.72
N ASP A 127 30.10 -6.82 -15.47
CA ASP A 127 30.96 -7.60 -16.35
C ASP A 127 30.49 -9.07 -16.40
N GLU A 128 30.68 -9.75 -17.54
CA GLU A 128 30.32 -11.16 -17.71
C GLU A 128 31.11 -12.11 -16.78
N GLY A 129 32.26 -11.66 -16.25
CA GLY A 129 32.99 -12.38 -15.21
C GLY A 129 32.29 -12.42 -13.84
N ILE A 130 31.25 -11.60 -13.62
CA ILE A 130 30.55 -11.49 -12.32
C ILE A 130 29.19 -12.18 -12.40
N ASN A 131 29.04 -13.30 -11.71
CA ASN A 131 27.78 -14.06 -11.67
C ASN A 131 26.90 -13.65 -10.48
N ILE A 132 25.71 -13.11 -10.76
CA ILE A 132 24.73 -12.67 -9.76
C ILE A 132 23.72 -13.77 -9.39
N ASN A 133 23.46 -14.71 -10.30
CA ASN A 133 22.48 -15.81 -10.18
C ASN A 133 21.20 -15.46 -9.39
N PRO A 134 20.09 -15.07 -10.05
CA PRO A 134 18.88 -14.59 -9.39
C PRO A 134 18.08 -15.64 -8.60
N PHE A 135 18.58 -16.87 -8.50
CA PHE A 135 17.97 -17.98 -7.78
C PHE A 135 18.71 -18.37 -6.48
N MET A 136 19.79 -17.68 -6.11
CA MET A 136 20.61 -18.02 -4.94
C MET A 136 20.04 -17.56 -3.58
N SER A 137 18.82 -17.03 -3.55
CA SER A 137 18.18 -16.52 -2.32
C SER A 137 16.72 -16.94 -2.23
N SER A 138 16.10 -16.79 -1.06
CA SER A 138 14.63 -16.94 -0.95
C SER A 138 13.92 -15.90 -1.81
N GLY A 139 12.59 -15.96 -1.90
CA GLY A 139 11.82 -14.91 -2.57
C GLY A 139 11.67 -13.67 -1.68
N ALA A 140 11.99 -12.49 -2.22
CA ALA A 140 11.94 -11.21 -1.51
C ALA A 140 12.87 -10.95 -0.30
N PRO A 141 13.95 -11.72 -0.01
CA PRO A 141 15.01 -11.26 0.86
C PRO A 141 15.80 -10.18 0.13
N GLY A 142 16.31 -9.24 0.90
CA GLY A 142 17.11 -8.16 0.36
C GLY A 142 17.99 -7.53 1.41
N THR A 143 18.90 -6.70 0.92
CA THR A 143 19.73 -5.81 1.74
C THR A 143 19.29 -4.38 1.48
N MET A 144 19.18 -3.60 2.55
CA MET A 144 18.73 -2.21 2.50
C MET A 144 19.83 -1.29 3.04
N ILE A 145 19.95 -0.13 2.42
CA ILE A 145 20.69 1.05 2.84
C ILE A 145 19.63 2.08 3.23
N ASP A 146 19.49 2.34 4.53
CA ASP A 146 18.47 3.24 5.07
C ASP A 146 19.02 4.64 5.37
N ASP A 147 20.31 4.88 5.11
CA ASP A 147 20.99 6.16 5.28
C ASP A 147 20.30 7.31 4.53
N PHE A 148 19.53 6.99 3.48
CA PHE A 148 18.77 7.96 2.68
C PHE A 148 17.25 7.93 2.95
N GLY A 149 16.78 7.15 3.92
CA GLY A 149 15.37 7.02 4.29
C GLY A 149 14.92 8.16 5.21
N GLY A 150 13.73 8.72 4.96
CA GLY A 150 13.14 9.75 5.83
C GLY A 150 14.10 10.91 6.14
N ASP A 151 14.33 11.13 7.44
CA ASP A 151 15.20 12.19 7.97
C ASP A 151 16.58 11.64 8.42
N ASN A 152 16.99 10.47 7.93
CA ASN A 152 18.27 9.84 8.29
C ASN A 152 19.50 10.55 7.69
N PHE A 153 19.31 11.57 6.86
CA PHE A 153 20.36 12.39 6.26
C PHE A 153 19.95 13.86 6.20
N ASP A 154 20.95 14.74 6.10
CA ASP A 154 20.70 16.17 5.95
C ASP A 154 20.24 16.51 4.53
N HIS A 155 18.94 16.79 4.43
CA HIS A 155 18.28 17.29 3.23
C HIS A 155 17.91 18.78 3.28
N SER A 156 18.40 19.55 4.26
CA SER A 156 17.99 20.95 4.47
C SER A 156 18.22 21.86 3.26
N ASN A 157 19.27 21.57 2.47
CA ASN A 157 19.68 22.36 1.30
C ASN A 157 19.36 21.68 -0.03
N LEU A 158 18.56 20.62 -0.02
CA LEU A 158 18.27 19.81 -1.22
C LEU A 158 16.92 20.16 -1.88
N GLY A 159 16.11 21.01 -1.24
CA GLY A 159 14.86 21.53 -1.81
C GLY A 159 13.71 20.51 -1.86
N PHE A 160 13.78 19.49 -1.00
CA PHE A 160 12.71 18.51 -0.72
C PHE A 160 12.80 18.03 0.74
N ILE A 161 11.73 17.40 1.23
CA ILE A 161 11.66 16.69 2.52
C ILE A 161 11.40 15.20 2.31
N GLY A 162 11.77 14.41 3.33
CA GLY A 162 11.70 12.96 3.31
C GLY A 162 12.93 12.32 2.64
N GLY A 163 12.79 11.03 2.33
CA GLY A 163 13.86 10.22 1.78
C GLY A 163 13.36 8.89 1.18
N GLN A 164 14.27 8.18 0.54
CA GLN A 164 14.05 6.84 0.00
C GLN A 164 15.10 5.87 0.55
N TYR A 165 14.68 4.70 1.02
CA TYR A 165 15.63 3.62 1.23
C TYR A 165 16.11 3.13 -0.13
N VAL A 166 17.37 2.69 -0.18
CA VAL A 166 17.95 2.03 -1.35
C VAL A 166 18.14 0.56 -0.98
N GLY A 167 17.82 -0.37 -1.86
CA GLY A 167 18.00 -1.79 -1.54
C GLY A 167 18.12 -2.66 -2.77
N SER A 168 18.58 -3.88 -2.57
CA SER A 168 18.52 -4.92 -3.59
C SER A 168 17.74 -6.09 -3.04
N ILE A 169 16.65 -6.43 -3.72
CA ILE A 169 15.75 -7.53 -3.37
C ILE A 169 15.77 -8.51 -4.54
N MET A 170 15.94 -9.80 -4.23
CA MET A 170 15.88 -10.85 -5.24
C MET A 170 14.52 -11.54 -5.21
N THR A 171 13.91 -11.71 -6.39
CA THR A 171 12.54 -12.23 -6.53
C THR A 171 12.43 -13.45 -7.46
N GLY A 172 13.57 -14.02 -7.85
CA GLY A 172 13.65 -15.35 -8.47
C GLY A 172 13.66 -15.41 -10.00
N GLY A 173 14.43 -14.57 -10.69
CA GLY A 173 14.70 -14.70 -12.15
C GLY A 173 13.48 -14.94 -13.03
N ARG A 174 12.34 -14.31 -12.71
CA ARG A 174 11.01 -14.72 -13.19
C ARG A 174 10.90 -14.65 -14.72
N PRO A 175 10.36 -15.69 -15.38
CA PRO A 175 10.31 -15.74 -16.85
C PRO A 175 9.61 -14.57 -17.56
N ILE A 176 8.63 -13.92 -16.91
CA ILE A 176 7.84 -12.79 -17.46
C ILE A 176 8.33 -11.42 -16.97
N GLU A 177 9.01 -11.35 -15.82
CA GLU A 177 9.41 -10.07 -15.23
C GLU A 177 10.91 -9.80 -15.33
N PHE A 178 11.72 -10.81 -15.68
CA PHE A 178 13.17 -10.73 -15.63
C PHE A 178 13.82 -11.13 -16.96
N HIS A 179 13.99 -10.13 -17.81
CA HIS A 179 14.71 -10.21 -19.09
C HIS A 179 15.51 -8.91 -19.27
N PRO A 180 16.58 -8.72 -18.47
CA PRO A 180 17.32 -7.47 -18.46
C PRO A 180 18.10 -7.30 -19.77
N THR A 181 17.97 -6.13 -20.39
CA THR A 181 18.74 -5.75 -21.58
C THR A 181 19.28 -4.33 -21.44
N PRO A 182 20.52 -4.06 -21.90
CA PRO A 182 21.04 -2.70 -21.92
C PRO A 182 20.21 -1.78 -22.82
N PRO A 183 20.21 -0.46 -22.55
CA PRO A 183 19.59 0.53 -23.44
C PRO A 183 20.09 0.39 -24.88
N GLY A 184 19.20 0.58 -25.85
CA GLY A 184 19.51 0.41 -27.28
C GLY A 184 19.34 -1.01 -27.82
N THR A 185 19.10 -2.00 -26.96
CA THR A 185 18.72 -3.36 -27.40
C THR A 185 17.35 -3.35 -28.08
N PRO A 186 17.18 -3.98 -29.26
CA PRO A 186 15.86 -4.16 -29.88
C PRO A 186 14.86 -4.80 -28.92
N ALA A 187 13.59 -4.40 -28.98
CA ALA A 187 12.56 -4.91 -28.07
C ALA A 187 12.15 -6.38 -28.33
N TRP A 188 12.51 -6.93 -29.49
CA TRP A 188 12.21 -8.32 -29.86
C TRP A 188 13.22 -8.85 -30.89
N GLY A 189 13.18 -10.16 -31.14
CA GLY A 189 13.99 -10.81 -32.18
C GLY A 189 15.30 -11.41 -31.68
N LEU A 190 16.18 -11.78 -32.61
CA LEU A 190 17.42 -12.50 -32.31
C LEU A 190 18.37 -11.69 -31.40
N GLU A 191 18.54 -10.41 -31.68
CA GLU A 191 19.45 -9.55 -30.91
C GLU A 191 18.94 -9.32 -29.48
N TRP A 192 17.63 -9.22 -29.29
CA TRP A 192 17.03 -9.21 -27.95
C TRP A 192 17.32 -10.51 -27.20
N LYS A 193 17.11 -11.67 -27.82
CA LYS A 193 17.37 -12.98 -27.19
C LYS A 193 18.85 -13.13 -26.78
N LYS A 194 19.77 -12.70 -27.65
CA LYS A 194 21.22 -12.70 -27.35
C LYS A 194 21.53 -11.80 -26.16
N ALA A 195 20.97 -10.59 -26.12
CA ALA A 195 21.17 -9.65 -25.03
C ALA A 195 20.63 -10.18 -23.70
N VAL A 196 19.40 -10.73 -23.68
CA VAL A 196 18.84 -11.36 -22.49
C VAL A 196 19.75 -12.49 -22.01
N ALA A 197 20.12 -13.43 -22.89
CA ALA A 197 20.98 -14.55 -22.51
C ALA A 197 22.33 -14.09 -21.94
N ARG A 198 22.95 -13.07 -22.54
CA ARG A 198 24.22 -12.49 -22.11
C ARG A 198 24.14 -11.77 -20.77
N HIS A 199 23.03 -11.13 -20.45
CA HIS A 199 22.91 -10.27 -19.26
C HIS A 199 22.12 -10.89 -18.11
N TYR A 200 21.42 -12.00 -18.34
CA TYR A 200 20.51 -12.63 -17.37
C TYR A 200 21.20 -12.88 -16.01
N ASN A 201 22.40 -13.46 -16.01
CA ASN A 201 23.16 -13.76 -14.79
C ASN A 201 24.14 -12.67 -14.37
N HIS A 202 24.12 -11.51 -15.04
CA HIS A 202 25.11 -10.43 -14.86
C HIS A 202 24.42 -9.09 -14.61
N THR A 203 23.18 -9.13 -14.08
CA THR A 203 22.39 -7.93 -13.82
C THR A 203 21.96 -7.88 -12.36
N ILE A 204 22.16 -6.74 -11.73
CA ILE A 204 21.65 -6.43 -10.39
C ILE A 204 20.50 -5.43 -10.54
N LEU A 205 19.38 -5.73 -9.89
CA LEU A 205 18.29 -4.76 -9.70
C LEU A 205 18.50 -4.07 -8.36
N ILE A 206 18.69 -2.76 -8.41
CA ILE A 206 18.63 -1.91 -7.24
C ILE A 206 17.26 -1.24 -7.26
N GLN A 207 16.64 -1.14 -6.09
CA GLN A 207 15.38 -0.47 -5.87
C GLN A 207 15.63 0.74 -4.98
N GLN A 208 14.88 1.80 -5.22
CA GLN A 208 14.72 2.91 -4.29
C GLN A 208 13.23 3.10 -4.05
N HIS A 209 12.85 3.21 -2.79
CA HIS A 209 11.46 3.37 -2.39
C HIS A 209 11.42 4.42 -1.30
N GLY A 210 10.49 5.36 -1.41
CA GLY A 210 10.36 6.36 -0.38
C GLY A 210 9.03 7.05 -0.34
N THR A 211 9.03 8.17 0.38
CA THR A 211 7.80 8.85 0.73
C THR A 211 7.15 9.49 -0.49
N SER A 212 5.82 9.49 -0.57
CA SER A 212 5.06 10.48 -1.34
C SER A 212 4.32 11.40 -0.38
N GLN A 213 4.63 12.70 -0.41
CA GLN A 213 4.05 13.63 0.54
C GLN A 213 2.55 13.84 0.26
N PRO A 214 1.67 13.75 1.27
CA PRO A 214 0.28 14.12 1.13
C PRO A 214 0.15 15.55 0.63
N SER A 215 -0.67 15.72 -0.38
CA SER A 215 -0.94 17.02 -1.00
C SER A 215 -2.44 17.26 -1.05
N ARG A 216 -2.85 18.52 -0.93
CA ARG A 216 -4.25 18.93 -1.13
C ARG A 216 -4.76 18.64 -2.54
N LEU A 217 -3.84 18.46 -3.50
CA LEU A 217 -4.12 18.14 -4.89
C LEU A 217 -4.29 16.63 -5.13
N ASN A 218 -3.91 15.80 -4.15
CA ASN A 218 -4.01 14.34 -4.23
C ASN A 218 -5.14 13.87 -3.33
N TYR A 219 -6.21 13.38 -3.95
CA TYR A 219 -7.43 13.01 -3.24
C TYR A 219 -8.22 11.92 -3.96
N LEU A 220 -9.13 11.32 -3.21
CA LEU A 220 -10.06 10.29 -3.65
C LEU A 220 -11.49 10.82 -3.48
N ASP A 221 -12.33 10.64 -4.49
CA ASP A 221 -13.74 10.98 -4.43
C ASP A 221 -14.60 9.96 -5.20
N LEU A 222 -15.92 10.14 -5.17
CA LEU A 222 -16.82 9.30 -5.96
C LEU A 222 -16.95 9.87 -7.38
N ASP A 223 -16.83 9.00 -8.38
CA ASP A 223 -17.00 9.38 -9.77
C ASP A 223 -18.48 9.76 -10.05
N PRO A 224 -18.76 10.94 -10.64
CA PRO A 224 -20.13 11.38 -10.88
C PRO A 224 -20.78 10.71 -12.10
N THR A 225 -20.01 9.98 -12.93
CA THR A 225 -20.44 9.43 -14.21
C THR A 225 -20.41 7.91 -14.21
N TYR A 226 -19.31 7.32 -13.75
CA TYR A 226 -19.09 5.88 -13.81
C TYR A 226 -19.51 5.16 -12.52
N LYS A 227 -20.18 4.03 -12.72
CA LYS A 227 -20.70 3.18 -11.66
C LYS A 227 -20.21 1.75 -11.84
N ASP A 228 -20.17 1.00 -10.75
CA ASP A 228 -19.91 -0.44 -10.79
C ASP A 228 -21.16 -1.23 -11.25
N ALA A 229 -21.03 -2.56 -11.24
CA ALA A 229 -22.09 -3.50 -11.63
C ALA A 229 -23.35 -3.39 -10.75
N TRP A 230 -23.25 -2.78 -9.56
CA TRP A 230 -24.35 -2.61 -8.60
C TRP A 230 -24.91 -1.19 -8.59
N GLY A 231 -24.49 -0.36 -9.55
CA GLY A 231 -24.95 1.02 -9.67
C GLY A 231 -24.32 1.99 -8.67
N GLN A 232 -23.31 1.56 -7.91
CA GLN A 232 -22.59 2.40 -6.97
C GLN A 232 -21.50 3.21 -7.69
N PRO A 233 -21.34 4.51 -7.39
CA PRO A 233 -20.23 5.30 -7.93
C PRO A 233 -18.86 4.63 -7.76
N LEU A 234 -18.05 4.63 -8.81
CA LEU A 234 -16.66 4.18 -8.72
C LEU A 234 -15.85 5.13 -7.85
N LEU A 235 -14.78 4.64 -7.24
CA LEU A 235 -13.80 5.53 -6.62
C LEU A 235 -12.95 6.15 -7.74
N ARG A 236 -12.90 7.48 -7.77
CA ARG A 236 -12.01 8.24 -8.63
C ARG A 236 -10.78 8.67 -7.85
N MET A 237 -9.62 8.47 -8.45
CA MET A 237 -8.33 8.87 -7.91
C MET A 237 -7.79 10.06 -8.68
N THR A 238 -7.61 11.18 -8.00
CA THR A 238 -6.88 12.34 -8.52
C THR A 238 -5.49 12.33 -7.90
N PHE A 239 -4.48 11.97 -8.69
CA PHE A 239 -3.12 11.82 -8.20
C PHE A 239 -2.09 12.12 -9.28
N ASP A 240 -1.09 12.90 -8.92
CA ASP A 240 0.21 12.94 -9.56
C ASP A 240 1.27 13.13 -8.48
N PHE A 241 2.53 12.81 -8.78
CA PHE A 241 3.60 12.99 -7.78
C PHE A 241 3.84 14.49 -7.53
N PRO A 242 3.78 14.96 -6.27
CA PRO A 242 4.23 16.29 -5.88
C PRO A 242 5.64 16.60 -6.37
N GLU A 243 5.93 17.89 -6.57
CA GLU A 243 7.27 18.36 -6.98
C GLU A 243 8.35 17.95 -5.96
N ASN A 244 8.02 17.97 -4.66
CA ASN A 244 8.86 17.45 -3.59
C ASN A 244 9.36 16.03 -3.88
N ASP A 245 8.42 15.16 -4.23
CA ASP A 245 8.64 13.73 -4.41
C ASP A 245 9.52 13.46 -5.63
N ILE A 246 9.34 14.26 -6.69
CA ILE A 246 10.20 14.20 -7.87
C ILE A 246 11.61 14.63 -7.52
N ARG A 247 11.81 15.78 -6.88
CA ARG A 247 13.15 16.25 -6.49
C ARG A 247 13.87 15.24 -5.61
N MET A 248 13.18 14.73 -4.58
CA MET A 248 13.68 13.67 -3.71
C MET A 248 14.07 12.44 -4.52
N SER A 249 13.19 11.93 -5.38
CA SER A 249 13.48 10.71 -6.13
C SER A 249 14.58 10.87 -7.17
N GLN A 250 14.73 12.05 -7.77
CA GLN A 250 15.84 12.34 -8.69
C GLN A 250 17.17 12.42 -7.94
N TYR A 251 17.21 13.08 -6.78
CA TYR A 251 18.41 13.14 -5.95
C TYR A 251 18.88 11.75 -5.51
N ILE A 252 17.96 10.91 -5.01
CA ILE A 252 18.31 9.54 -4.64
C ILE A 252 18.69 8.69 -5.86
N ALA A 253 18.05 8.90 -7.02
CA ALA A 253 18.43 8.18 -8.24
C ALA A 253 19.89 8.45 -8.63
N ASP A 254 20.40 9.67 -8.42
CA ASP A 254 21.80 10.00 -8.67
C ASP A 254 22.73 9.29 -7.68
N LYS A 255 22.34 9.19 -6.41
CA LYS A 255 23.07 8.39 -5.40
C LYS A 255 23.09 6.91 -5.72
N VAL A 256 22.00 6.36 -6.21
CA VAL A 256 21.99 4.95 -6.63
C VAL A 256 22.86 4.72 -7.88
N VAL A 257 22.98 5.71 -8.78
CA VAL A 257 23.93 5.63 -9.90
C VAL A 257 25.38 5.61 -9.40
N GLU A 258 25.72 6.44 -8.41
CA GLU A 258 27.03 6.42 -7.74
C GLU A 258 27.31 5.03 -7.14
N ILE A 259 26.35 4.46 -6.40
CA ILE A 259 26.43 3.11 -5.82
C ILE A 259 26.65 2.06 -6.91
N GLY A 260 25.83 2.04 -7.96
CA GLY A 260 25.94 1.07 -9.05
C GLY A 260 27.29 1.11 -9.77
N ARG A 261 27.88 2.30 -9.92
CA ARG A 261 29.24 2.46 -10.47
C ARG A 261 30.31 1.95 -9.49
N ALA A 262 30.19 2.28 -8.21
CA ALA A 262 31.12 1.83 -7.18
C ALA A 262 31.13 0.30 -7.01
N MET A 263 30.00 -0.37 -7.28
CA MET A 263 29.91 -1.83 -7.34
C MET A 263 30.68 -2.45 -8.52
N GLY A 264 31.14 -1.65 -9.50
CA GLY A 264 31.80 -2.12 -10.71
C GLY A 264 30.86 -2.26 -11.93
N GLY A 265 29.65 -1.70 -11.86
CA GLY A 265 28.69 -1.72 -12.95
C GLY A 265 29.24 -1.09 -14.23
N LYS A 266 29.17 -1.83 -15.35
CA LYS A 266 29.61 -1.37 -16.67
C LYS A 266 28.57 -0.46 -17.32
N ILE A 267 27.30 -0.78 -17.13
CA ILE A 267 26.17 0.04 -17.56
C ILE A 267 25.25 0.20 -16.36
N VAL A 268 24.98 1.45 -15.98
CA VAL A 268 24.05 1.78 -14.89
C VAL A 268 22.89 2.55 -15.49
N VAL A 269 21.75 1.89 -15.60
CA VAL A 269 20.52 2.50 -16.09
C VAL A 269 19.87 3.23 -14.92
N ARG A 270 19.79 4.55 -15.04
CA ARG A 270 19.19 5.40 -14.01
C ARG A 270 17.69 5.18 -13.92
N GLY A 271 17.20 5.03 -12.69
CA GLY A 271 15.78 4.96 -12.36
C GLY A 271 15.19 6.33 -11.99
N GLY A 272 14.19 6.31 -11.11
CA GLY A 272 13.56 7.50 -10.53
C GLY A 272 12.08 7.61 -10.85
N THR A 273 11.33 8.18 -9.92
CA THR A 273 9.91 8.48 -10.11
C THR A 273 9.72 9.54 -11.20
N LYS A 274 8.69 9.37 -12.03
CA LYS A 274 8.37 10.27 -13.14
C LYS A 274 6.91 10.71 -13.08
N ARG A 275 6.63 11.85 -13.71
CA ARG A 275 5.29 12.37 -13.98
C ARG A 275 4.99 12.33 -15.48
N PRO A 276 3.70 12.26 -15.88
CA PRO A 276 2.54 12.04 -15.01
C PRO A 276 2.51 10.62 -14.43
N TYR A 277 1.89 10.46 -13.27
CA TYR A 277 1.49 9.13 -12.79
C TYR A 277 0.58 8.44 -13.81
N VAL A 278 0.79 7.14 -14.03
CA VAL A 278 -0.04 6.31 -14.92
C VAL A 278 -0.37 4.98 -14.27
N THR A 279 -1.61 4.51 -14.40
CA THR A 279 -2.06 3.24 -13.81
C THR A 279 -1.67 2.00 -14.62
N THR A 280 -1.18 2.19 -15.86
CA THR A 280 -0.86 1.10 -16.80
C THR A 280 0.52 0.49 -16.58
N VAL A 281 1.37 1.13 -15.79
CA VAL A 281 2.70 0.63 -15.41
C VAL A 281 2.65 0.35 -13.92
N TYR A 282 3.19 -0.78 -13.48
CA TYR A 282 3.28 -1.07 -12.05
C TYR A 282 4.31 -0.13 -11.38
N GLN A 283 3.93 0.52 -10.27
CA GLN A 283 4.87 1.28 -9.44
C GLN A 283 4.98 0.73 -8.02
N SER A 284 3.85 0.56 -7.33
CA SER A 284 3.76 0.03 -5.97
C SER A 284 2.37 -0.51 -5.66
N THR A 285 2.21 -1.18 -4.53
CA THR A 285 0.88 -1.47 -3.93
C THR A 285 0.64 -0.68 -2.64
N HIS A 286 1.58 0.18 -2.25
CA HIS A 286 1.51 0.98 -1.04
C HIS A 286 0.71 2.26 -1.26
N ASN A 287 -0.60 2.15 -1.01
CA ASN A 287 -1.55 3.25 -1.06
C ASN A 287 -1.87 3.66 0.39
N ALA A 288 -1.81 4.95 0.70
CA ALA A 288 -2.00 5.46 2.05
C ALA A 288 -2.92 6.70 2.06
N GLY A 289 -3.46 7.01 3.23
CA GLY A 289 -4.32 8.16 3.43
C GLY A 289 -5.72 8.03 2.80
N GLY A 290 -6.42 9.15 2.67
CA GLY A 290 -7.82 9.19 2.27
C GLY A 290 -8.81 8.98 3.42
N ALA A 291 -8.43 8.35 4.52
CA ALA A 291 -9.24 8.29 5.74
C ALA A 291 -8.35 8.43 6.98
N VAL A 292 -7.56 9.49 7.01
CA VAL A 292 -6.41 9.66 7.90
C VAL A 292 -6.81 9.67 9.38
N MET A 293 -5.94 9.14 10.24
CA MET A 293 -6.02 9.31 11.67
C MET A 293 -5.49 10.68 12.09
N GLY A 294 -6.04 11.23 13.17
CA GLY A 294 -5.57 12.48 13.76
C GLY A 294 -6.13 12.70 15.17
N ASP A 295 -5.88 13.88 15.70
CA ASP A 295 -6.37 14.37 16.99
C ASP A 295 -7.56 15.34 16.86
N ASP A 296 -7.81 15.86 15.65
CA ASP A 296 -8.91 16.79 15.37
C ASP A 296 -9.92 16.19 14.35
N PRO A 297 -11.22 16.05 14.70
CA PRO A 297 -12.26 15.59 13.78
C PRO A 297 -12.46 16.49 12.55
N LYS A 298 -12.00 17.73 12.56
CA LYS A 298 -12.07 18.64 11.39
C LYS A 298 -11.02 18.33 10.33
N THR A 299 -9.98 17.56 10.68
CA THR A 299 -8.86 17.26 9.78
C THR A 299 -8.61 15.77 9.57
N SER A 300 -9.30 14.90 10.32
CA SER A 300 -9.12 13.46 10.29
C SER A 300 -10.45 12.70 10.29
N VAL A 301 -10.46 11.49 9.76
CA VAL A 301 -11.65 10.62 9.73
C VAL A 301 -11.75 9.78 10.99
N VAL A 302 -10.60 9.31 11.47
CA VAL A 302 -10.50 8.47 12.66
C VAL A 302 -9.59 9.09 13.71
N ASN A 303 -9.83 8.76 14.98
CA ASN A 303 -8.94 9.13 16.07
C ASN A 303 -7.76 8.14 16.19
N ARG A 304 -6.89 8.34 17.19
CA ARG A 304 -5.73 7.47 17.48
C ARG A 304 -6.06 5.99 17.67
N TYR A 305 -7.31 5.63 17.95
CA TYR A 305 -7.77 4.25 18.13
C TYR A 305 -8.45 3.68 16.88
N GLN A 306 -8.29 4.34 15.72
CA GLN A 306 -8.90 3.96 14.45
C GLN A 306 -10.45 4.03 14.47
N GLN A 307 -11.03 4.70 15.47
CA GLN A 307 -12.46 4.91 15.63
C GLN A 307 -12.90 6.14 14.84
N CYS A 308 -13.96 6.03 14.05
CA CYS A 308 -14.52 7.16 13.31
C CYS A 308 -15.07 8.21 14.28
N TRP A 309 -14.77 9.49 14.01
CA TRP A 309 -15.27 10.60 14.82
C TRP A 309 -16.79 10.75 14.73
N ASP A 310 -17.34 10.65 13.52
CA ASP A 310 -18.76 10.91 13.26
C ASP A 310 -19.68 9.77 13.68
N VAL A 311 -19.18 8.52 13.69
CA VAL A 311 -19.94 7.30 13.99
C VAL A 311 -19.10 6.40 14.91
N PRO A 312 -19.22 6.56 16.25
CA PRO A 312 -18.27 5.96 17.20
C PRO A 312 -18.24 4.43 17.25
N ASN A 313 -19.24 3.73 16.70
CA ASN A 313 -19.23 2.27 16.59
C ASN A 313 -18.67 1.74 15.27
N VAL A 314 -18.10 2.63 14.43
CA VAL A 314 -17.40 2.29 13.19
C VAL A 314 -15.91 2.53 13.36
N PHE A 315 -15.10 1.55 12.96
CA PHE A 315 -13.65 1.61 13.00
C PHE A 315 -13.10 1.41 11.58
N SER A 316 -12.17 2.25 11.15
CA SER A 316 -11.53 2.14 9.82
C SER A 316 -10.05 1.85 10.00
N LEU A 317 -9.64 0.63 9.66
CA LEU A 317 -8.28 0.12 9.87
C LEU A 317 -7.59 -0.14 8.53
N GLY A 318 -6.28 0.09 8.51
CA GLY A 318 -5.45 -0.10 7.32
C GLY A 318 -4.68 1.17 6.98
N ALA A 319 -3.91 1.15 5.89
CA ALA A 319 -3.08 2.29 5.51
C ALA A 319 -3.89 3.54 5.09
N SER A 320 -5.22 3.44 4.93
CA SER A 320 -6.06 4.63 4.73
C SER A 320 -5.99 5.60 5.91
N SER A 321 -5.67 5.09 7.11
CA SER A 321 -5.51 5.90 8.32
C SER A 321 -4.16 6.57 8.46
N PHE A 322 -3.21 6.32 7.55
CA PHE A 322 -1.89 6.94 7.66
C PHE A 322 -1.96 8.41 7.24
N PRO A 323 -1.65 9.36 8.15
CA PRO A 323 -1.67 10.78 7.81
C PRO A 323 -0.53 11.17 6.87
N GLN A 324 0.52 10.35 6.83
CA GLN A 324 1.73 10.51 6.05
C GLN A 324 2.14 9.16 5.47
N ASN A 325 2.65 9.15 4.23
CA ASN A 325 3.30 7.96 3.71
C ASN A 325 4.69 7.80 4.34
N ILE A 326 4.98 6.62 4.89
CA ILE A 326 6.31 6.22 5.36
C ILE A 326 7.20 5.67 4.24
N THR A 327 8.52 5.73 4.41
CA THR A 327 9.52 5.22 3.44
C THR A 327 9.39 3.71 3.20
N TYR A 328 8.91 2.94 4.19
CA TYR A 328 8.83 1.47 4.18
C TYR A 328 7.44 0.88 3.87
N ASN A 329 7.41 -0.45 3.72
CA ASN A 329 6.18 -1.22 3.55
C ASN A 329 5.24 -1.09 4.78
N TYR A 330 3.94 -1.04 4.54
CA TYR A 330 2.96 -0.66 5.56
C TYR A 330 2.50 -1.80 6.48
N THR A 331 2.59 -3.06 6.04
CA THR A 331 1.84 -4.17 6.64
C THR A 331 2.10 -4.37 8.13
N VAL A 332 3.36 -4.21 8.57
CA VAL A 332 3.72 -4.34 10.00
C VAL A 332 3.09 -3.21 10.82
N THR A 333 3.15 -1.98 10.32
CA THR A 333 2.52 -0.81 10.96
C THR A 333 0.99 -0.94 11.01
N ILE A 334 0.36 -1.47 9.95
CA ILE A 334 -1.08 -1.78 9.95
C ILE A 334 -1.41 -2.80 11.05
N GLY A 335 -0.60 -3.85 11.20
CA GLY A 335 -0.74 -4.83 12.27
C GLY A 335 -0.61 -4.19 13.66
N ALA A 336 0.39 -3.33 13.85
CA ALA A 336 0.60 -2.61 15.11
C ALA A 336 -0.59 -1.71 15.48
N LEU A 337 -1.10 -0.90 14.53
CA LEU A 337 -2.28 -0.07 14.76
C LEU A 337 -3.56 -0.90 15.00
N THR A 338 -3.66 -2.06 14.36
CA THR A 338 -4.77 -3.00 14.60
C THR A 338 -4.75 -3.50 16.04
N LEU A 339 -3.59 -3.95 16.54
CA LEU A 339 -3.45 -4.39 17.92
C LEU A 339 -3.68 -3.25 18.91
N TRP A 340 -3.18 -2.05 18.61
CA TRP A 340 -3.42 -0.83 19.39
C TRP A 340 -4.91 -0.50 19.51
N ALA A 341 -5.66 -0.53 18.39
CA ALA A 341 -7.09 -0.30 18.38
C ALA A 341 -7.85 -1.38 19.16
N LEU A 342 -7.52 -2.66 18.95
CA LEU A 342 -8.18 -3.78 19.62
C LEU A 342 -7.98 -3.77 21.14
N ASP A 343 -6.81 -3.36 21.62
CA ASP A 343 -6.55 -3.20 23.05
C ASP A 343 -7.42 -2.11 23.67
N ALA A 344 -7.52 -0.94 23.03
CA ALA A 344 -8.39 0.15 23.46
C ALA A 344 -9.88 -0.24 23.41
N ILE A 345 -10.30 -0.96 22.37
CA ILE A 345 -11.68 -1.44 22.26
C ILE A 345 -12.04 -2.36 23.43
N LYS A 346 -11.18 -3.33 23.75
CA LYS A 346 -11.42 -4.27 24.86
C LYS A 346 -11.37 -3.59 26.22
N SER A 347 -10.42 -2.68 26.42
CA SER A 347 -10.17 -2.07 27.72
C SER A 347 -11.07 -0.87 28.01
N GLN A 348 -11.58 -0.18 26.99
CA GLN A 348 -12.35 1.07 27.09
C GLN A 348 -13.73 0.95 26.40
N TYR A 349 -13.78 0.80 25.08
CA TYR A 349 -15.04 0.89 24.31
C TYR A 349 -16.09 -0.12 24.78
N LEU A 350 -15.74 -1.40 24.95
CA LEU A 350 -16.70 -2.42 25.36
C LEU A 350 -17.26 -2.20 26.78
N LYS A 351 -16.55 -1.45 27.63
CA LYS A 351 -17.03 -1.11 28.98
C LYS A 351 -17.97 0.10 28.97
N ALA A 352 -17.74 1.04 28.04
CA ALA A 352 -18.53 2.25 27.87
C ALA A 352 -18.58 2.63 26.38
N PRO A 353 -19.51 2.06 25.60
CA PRO A 353 -19.62 2.35 24.18
C PRO A 353 -19.88 3.83 23.91
N GLY A 354 -19.11 4.42 23.00
CA GLY A 354 -19.17 5.84 22.66
C GLY A 354 -17.84 6.35 22.12
N PRO A 355 -17.68 7.68 21.94
CA PRO A 355 -16.41 8.28 21.57
C PRO A 355 -15.34 7.95 22.62
N MET A 356 -14.21 7.38 22.19
CA MET A 356 -13.06 7.09 23.07
C MET A 356 -12.08 8.27 23.20
N VAL A 357 -12.24 9.30 22.36
CA VAL A 357 -11.47 10.54 22.43
C VAL A 357 -12.46 11.69 22.49
N HIS A 358 -12.22 12.61 23.43
CA HIS A 358 -13.01 13.82 23.62
C HIS A 358 -12.14 15.03 23.23
N THR A 359 -12.67 15.90 22.39
CA THR A 359 -12.01 17.10 21.87
C THR A 359 -12.68 18.36 22.35
#